data_AF-A0A842SJ67-F1
#
_entry.id   AF-A0A842SJ67-F1
#
_cell.length_a   1.000
_cell.length_b   1.000
_cell.length_c   1.000
_cell.angle_alpha   90.00
_cell.angle_beta   90.00
_cell.angle_gamma   90.00
#
_symmetry.space_group_name_H-M   'P 1'
#
loop_
_entity.id
_entity.type
_entity.pdbx_description
1 polymer ?
#
loop_
_entity_poly.entity_id
_entity_poly.type
_entity_poly.pdbx_seq_one_letter_code
_entity_poly.pdbx_strand_id
1 'polypeptide(L)'
;MYTIYDAALENKLLVVCHFGITIGTSANLVNGNPLDIQVPAQKYPDLNFMIAHFGAGFFREVLMLQYQTENVYIDTSGSNSWINYQPVDLNISKLFEKTVKAAGTDKIIFGTDSSFFPRGYRINILQEQYYAVKALCDQGSLCISKDQVNQIFHGNILRLTGFKPRTS
;
A
#
# COMPACT_ATOMS: atom_id res chain seq x y z
N MET A 1 -23.25 -0.20 14.49
CA MET A 1 -22.27 -0.99 15.25
C MET A 1 -21.29 -1.56 14.23
N TYR A 2 -20.01 -1.19 14.27
CA TYR A 2 -19.00 -1.79 13.37
C TYR A 2 -18.19 -2.81 14.17
N THR A 3 -18.82 -3.94 14.44
CA THR A 3 -18.29 -5.00 15.31
C THR A 3 -16.91 -5.52 14.87
N ILE A 4 -16.61 -5.46 13.57
CA ILE A 4 -15.33 -5.91 13.04
C ILE A 4 -14.17 -4.95 13.32
N TYR A 5 -14.41 -3.63 13.32
CA TYR A 5 -13.37 -2.65 13.64
C TYR A 5 -13.12 -2.58 15.14
N ASP A 6 -14.17 -2.73 15.95
CA ASP A 6 -14.04 -2.88 17.39
C ASP A 6 -13.15 -4.10 17.71
N ALA A 7 -13.46 -5.28 17.13
CA ALA A 7 -12.66 -6.48 17.30
C ALA A 7 -11.23 -6.33 16.77
N ALA A 8 -11.04 -5.69 15.61
CA ALA A 8 -9.70 -5.47 15.04
C ALA A 8 -8.86 -4.55 15.95
N LEU A 9 -9.46 -3.50 16.49
CA LEU A 9 -8.81 -2.57 17.41
C LEU A 9 -8.43 -3.26 18.73
N GLU A 10 -9.37 -3.99 19.35
CA GLU A 10 -9.13 -4.76 20.57
C GLU A 10 -7.97 -5.76 20.43
N ASN A 11 -7.87 -6.40 19.25
CA ASN A 11 -6.84 -7.38 18.94
C ASN A 11 -5.57 -6.78 18.31
N LYS A 12 -5.48 -5.44 18.20
CA LYS A 12 -4.34 -4.72 17.61
C LYS A 12 -3.99 -5.20 16.19
N LEU A 13 -5.01 -5.48 15.40
CA LEU A 13 -4.86 -5.95 14.02
C LEU A 13 -4.70 -4.77 13.06
N LEU A 14 -3.96 -5.00 11.98
CA LEU A 14 -3.95 -4.14 10.80
C LEU A 14 -5.09 -4.56 9.86
N VAL A 15 -5.99 -3.64 9.52
CA VAL A 15 -7.06 -3.92 8.56
C VAL A 15 -6.55 -3.70 7.15
N VAL A 16 -6.50 -4.77 6.34
CA VAL A 16 -6.12 -4.67 4.93
C VAL A 16 -7.36 -4.69 4.06
N CYS A 17 -7.52 -3.66 3.22
CA CYS A 17 -8.67 -3.53 2.34
C CYS A 17 -8.24 -3.67 0.88
N HIS A 18 -8.91 -4.57 0.17
CA HIS A 18 -8.79 -4.71 -1.27
C HIS A 18 -9.93 -3.91 -1.93
N PHE A 19 -9.55 -2.92 -2.72
CA PHE A 19 -10.43 -2.03 -3.45
C PHE A 19 -10.14 -2.13 -4.95
N GLY A 20 -10.90 -1.38 -5.74
CA GLY A 20 -10.61 -1.16 -7.14
C GLY A 20 -10.87 -2.36 -8.06
N ILE A 21 -10.13 -2.37 -9.15
CA ILE A 21 -10.26 -3.36 -10.21
C ILE A 21 -9.63 -4.68 -9.75
N THR A 22 -10.34 -5.78 -9.98
CA THR A 22 -9.90 -7.12 -9.63
C THR A 22 -9.93 -8.06 -10.84
N ILE A 23 -9.45 -9.28 -10.65
CA ILE A 23 -9.53 -10.34 -11.66
C ILE A 23 -10.99 -10.77 -11.79
N GLY A 24 -11.51 -10.73 -13.00
CA GLY A 24 -12.89 -11.11 -13.33
C GLY A 24 -13.80 -9.91 -13.60
N THR A 25 -15.04 -10.21 -14.01
CA THR A 25 -15.99 -9.20 -14.50
C THR A 25 -17.17 -8.96 -13.55
N SER A 26 -17.20 -9.62 -12.40
CA SER A 26 -18.32 -9.59 -11.45
C SER A 26 -18.22 -8.50 -10.38
N ALA A 27 -17.09 -7.80 -10.28
CA ALA A 27 -16.90 -6.75 -9.29
C ALA A 27 -17.75 -5.51 -9.62
N ASN A 28 -18.46 -5.00 -8.60
CA ASN A 28 -19.17 -3.73 -8.70
C ASN A 28 -18.25 -2.58 -8.29
N LEU A 29 -17.72 -1.84 -9.27
CA LEU A 29 -16.79 -0.73 -9.03
C LEU A 29 -17.39 0.44 -8.25
N VAL A 30 -18.71 0.54 -8.12
CA VAL A 30 -19.36 1.53 -7.25
C VAL A 30 -18.90 1.35 -5.79
N ASN A 31 -18.62 0.12 -5.37
CA ASN A 31 -18.12 -0.21 -4.03
C ASN A 31 -16.59 -0.36 -4.00
N GLY A 32 -15.91 0.08 -5.07
CA GLY A 32 -14.48 -0.12 -5.27
C GLY A 32 -13.62 1.06 -4.85
N ASN A 33 -14.20 2.16 -4.36
CA ASN A 33 -13.44 3.38 -4.07
C ASN A 33 -12.86 3.36 -2.64
N PRO A 34 -11.53 3.45 -2.46
CA PRO A 34 -10.91 3.48 -1.13
C PRO A 34 -11.37 4.62 -0.23
N LEU A 35 -11.94 5.71 -0.76
CA LEU A 35 -12.46 6.82 0.04
C LEU A 35 -13.55 6.39 1.02
N ASP A 36 -14.21 5.24 0.79
CA ASP A 36 -15.17 4.65 1.72
C ASP A 36 -14.55 4.35 3.10
N ILE A 37 -13.21 4.24 3.19
CA ILE A 37 -12.46 4.06 4.44
C ILE A 37 -12.31 5.36 5.25
N GLN A 38 -12.57 6.54 4.69
CA GLN A 38 -12.38 7.80 5.41
C GLN A 38 -13.17 7.86 6.72
N VAL A 39 -14.45 7.50 6.68
CA VAL A 39 -15.33 7.52 7.85
C VAL A 39 -14.84 6.56 8.95
N PRO A 40 -14.56 5.27 8.68
CA PRO A 40 -14.02 4.39 9.71
C PRO A 40 -12.62 4.82 10.17
N ALA A 41 -11.75 5.30 9.29
CA ALA A 41 -10.41 5.77 9.68
C ALA A 41 -10.48 6.93 10.69
N GLN A 42 -11.37 7.90 10.47
CA GLN A 42 -11.56 9.02 11.39
C GLN A 42 -12.24 8.61 12.71
N LYS A 43 -13.16 7.63 12.65
CA LYS A 43 -13.85 7.12 13.83
C LYS A 43 -12.95 6.25 14.73
N TYR A 44 -11.98 5.57 14.14
CA TYR A 44 -11.06 4.65 14.81
C TYR A 44 -9.61 5.12 14.61
N PRO A 45 -9.19 6.26 15.19
CA PRO A 45 -7.86 6.83 14.96
C PRO A 45 -6.71 5.90 15.38
N ASP A 46 -6.95 5.03 16.37
CA ASP A 46 -5.96 4.06 16.86
C ASP A 46 -5.93 2.74 16.05
N LEU A 47 -6.84 2.56 15.08
CA LEU A 47 -6.86 1.40 14.19
C LEU A 47 -6.19 1.76 12.86
N ASN A 48 -5.23 0.96 12.42
CA ASN A 48 -4.55 1.17 11.16
C ASN A 48 -5.26 0.47 10.00
N PHE A 49 -5.33 1.16 8.86
CA PHE A 49 -5.91 0.66 7.61
C PHE A 49 -4.86 0.66 6.51
N MET A 50 -4.79 -0.41 5.72
CA MET A 50 -3.86 -0.53 4.61
C MET A 50 -4.62 -0.84 3.32
N ILE A 51 -4.48 0.03 2.32
CA ILE A 51 -5.12 -0.13 1.02
C ILE A 51 -4.18 -0.90 0.08
N ALA A 52 -4.62 -2.05 -0.41
CA ALA A 52 -3.82 -2.92 -1.25
C ALA A 52 -3.53 -2.32 -2.64
N HIS A 53 -2.43 -2.77 -3.25
CA HIS A 53 -2.11 -2.59 -4.67
C HIS A 53 -2.09 -1.14 -5.15
N PHE A 54 -1.58 -0.21 -4.34
CA PHE A 54 -1.61 1.21 -4.64
C PHE A 54 -3.03 1.76 -4.93
N GLY A 55 -4.09 1.11 -4.41
CA GLY A 55 -5.48 1.48 -4.69
C GLY A 55 -6.11 0.86 -5.94
N ALA A 56 -5.38 -0.01 -6.67
CA ALA A 56 -5.93 -0.85 -7.73
C ALA A 56 -6.80 -0.11 -8.79
N GLY A 57 -6.34 1.04 -9.26
CA GLY A 57 -7.09 1.90 -10.19
C GLY A 57 -7.57 3.21 -9.59
N PHE A 58 -7.63 3.29 -8.26
CA PHE A 58 -8.01 4.49 -7.49
C PHE A 58 -6.80 5.13 -6.78
N PHE A 59 -5.65 5.14 -7.46
CA PHE A 59 -4.39 5.58 -6.86
C PHE A 59 -4.44 7.01 -6.32
N ARG A 60 -5.03 7.93 -7.09
CA ARG A 60 -5.22 9.33 -6.69
C ARG A 60 -6.05 9.43 -5.41
N GLU A 61 -7.12 8.65 -5.32
CA GLU A 61 -8.04 8.63 -4.19
C GLU A 61 -7.35 8.13 -2.92
N VAL A 62 -6.48 7.11 -3.03
CA VAL A 62 -5.67 6.67 -1.87
C VAL A 62 -4.72 7.77 -1.40
N LEU A 63 -4.04 8.48 -2.32
CA LEU A 63 -3.16 9.59 -1.93
C LEU A 63 -3.93 10.71 -1.23
N MET A 64 -5.14 11.04 -1.71
CA MET A 64 -6.02 12.00 -1.05
C MET A 64 -6.44 11.53 0.34
N LEU A 65 -6.79 10.25 0.48
CA LEU A 65 -7.17 9.66 1.74
C LEU A 65 -6.02 9.68 2.76
N GLN A 66 -4.80 9.34 2.33
CA GLN A 66 -3.60 9.40 3.18
C GLN A 66 -3.30 10.82 3.67
N TYR A 67 -3.58 11.83 2.85
CA TYR A 67 -3.45 13.24 3.27
C TYR A 67 -4.52 13.64 4.30
N GLN A 68 -5.73 13.10 4.18
CA GLN A 68 -6.86 13.42 5.06
C GLN A 68 -6.91 12.56 6.34
N THR A 69 -6.01 11.57 6.49
CA THR A 69 -6.03 10.62 7.63
C THR A 69 -4.63 10.17 8.06
N GLU A 70 -4.40 10.11 9.38
CA GLU A 70 -3.10 9.71 9.95
C GLU A 70 -2.87 8.19 9.98
N ASN A 71 -3.95 7.40 9.96
CA ASN A 71 -3.93 5.95 10.16
C ASN A 71 -4.22 5.12 8.89
N VAL A 72 -4.27 5.75 7.71
CA VAL A 72 -4.36 5.04 6.42
C VAL A 72 -2.99 4.96 5.75
N TYR A 73 -2.67 3.76 5.28
CA TYR A 73 -1.42 3.37 4.63
C TYR A 73 -1.69 2.70 3.28
N ILE A 74 -0.66 2.60 2.44
CA ILE A 74 -0.75 1.97 1.13
C ILE A 74 0.18 0.77 1.06
N ASP A 75 -0.34 -0.35 0.56
CA ASP A 75 0.43 -1.53 0.21
C ASP A 75 0.73 -1.53 -1.29
N THR A 76 1.95 -1.95 -1.66
CA THR A 76 2.43 -1.90 -3.05
C THR A 76 2.22 -3.20 -3.83
N SER A 77 1.57 -4.18 -3.22
CA SER A 77 1.54 -5.56 -3.70
C SER A 77 0.82 -5.74 -5.03
N GLY A 78 0.98 -6.92 -5.64
CA GLY A 78 0.34 -7.25 -6.91
C GLY A 78 1.19 -6.90 -8.12
N SER A 79 0.65 -7.15 -9.32
CA SER A 79 1.30 -6.81 -10.59
C SER A 79 1.23 -5.32 -10.92
N ASN A 80 0.36 -4.57 -10.24
CA ASN A 80 0.02 -3.18 -10.57
C ASN A 80 -0.42 -2.96 -12.03
N SER A 81 -0.98 -3.98 -12.70
CA SER A 81 -1.45 -3.86 -14.09
C SER A 81 -2.62 -2.90 -14.28
N TRP A 82 -3.27 -2.48 -13.18
CA TRP A 82 -4.30 -1.45 -13.18
C TRP A 82 -3.79 -0.08 -13.66
N ILE A 83 -2.46 0.14 -13.69
CA ILE A 83 -1.86 1.36 -14.23
C ILE A 83 -2.27 1.63 -15.69
N ASN A 84 -2.61 0.59 -16.44
CA ASN A 84 -3.08 0.70 -17.83
C ASN A 84 -4.40 1.45 -17.99
N TYR A 85 -5.16 1.62 -16.89
CA TYR A 85 -6.44 2.33 -16.88
C TYR A 85 -6.31 3.78 -16.39
N GLN A 86 -5.09 4.24 -16.12
CA GLN A 86 -4.86 5.59 -15.64
C GLN A 86 -4.86 6.58 -16.81
N PRO A 87 -5.33 7.82 -16.60
CA PRO A 87 -5.36 8.84 -17.64
C PRO A 87 -3.97 9.36 -18.03
N VAL A 88 -2.92 8.93 -17.31
CA VAL A 88 -1.52 9.31 -17.54
C VAL A 88 -0.63 8.08 -17.46
N ASP A 89 0.46 8.07 -18.22
CA ASP A 89 1.42 6.98 -18.22
C ASP A 89 2.13 6.86 -16.86
N LEU A 90 1.79 5.81 -16.13
CA LEU A 90 2.45 5.42 -14.89
C LEU A 90 3.35 4.22 -15.11
N ASN A 91 4.40 4.15 -14.31
CA ASN A 91 5.22 2.96 -14.10
C ASN A 91 5.53 2.87 -12.61
N ILE A 92 6.15 1.77 -12.17
CA ILE A 92 6.42 1.53 -10.75
C ILE A 92 7.24 2.68 -10.12
N SER A 93 8.27 3.20 -10.80
CA SER A 93 9.04 4.35 -10.30
C SER A 93 8.14 5.57 -10.07
N LYS A 94 7.28 5.93 -11.03
CA LYS A 94 6.34 7.06 -10.90
C LYS A 94 5.31 6.85 -9.77
N LEU A 95 4.89 5.61 -9.51
CA LEU A 95 3.99 5.31 -8.38
C LEU A 95 4.68 5.62 -7.05
N PHE A 96 5.90 5.11 -6.85
CA PHE A 96 6.67 5.41 -5.65
C PHE A 96 6.98 6.90 -5.53
N GLU A 97 7.45 7.54 -6.60
CA GLU A 97 7.77 8.98 -6.59
C GLU A 97 6.55 9.82 -6.16
N LYS A 98 5.39 9.58 -6.77
CA LYS A 98 4.14 10.30 -6.44
C LYS A 98 3.69 10.01 -5.02
N THR A 99 3.78 8.76 -4.57
CA THR A 99 3.37 8.37 -3.22
C THR A 99 4.26 9.01 -2.16
N VAL A 100 5.58 8.96 -2.34
CA VAL A 100 6.52 9.57 -1.39
C VAL A 100 6.34 11.09 -1.36
N LYS A 101 6.14 11.74 -2.50
CA LYS A 101 5.85 13.18 -2.56
C LYS A 101 4.56 13.57 -1.83
N ALA A 102 3.53 12.73 -1.91
CA ALA A 102 2.22 13.03 -1.34
C ALA A 102 2.10 12.66 0.15
N ALA A 103 2.67 11.54 0.56
CA ALA A 103 2.39 10.91 1.85
C ALA A 103 3.65 10.54 2.66
N GLY A 104 4.85 10.68 2.10
CA GLY A 104 6.09 10.25 2.74
C GLY A 104 6.33 8.74 2.66
N THR A 105 7.53 8.31 3.08
CA THR A 105 7.95 6.90 3.04
C THR A 105 7.34 6.06 4.16
N ASP A 106 6.93 6.69 5.26
CA ASP A 106 6.30 6.05 6.44
C ASP A 106 4.90 5.51 6.15
N LYS A 107 4.26 6.01 5.09
CA LYS A 107 2.92 5.63 4.65
C LYS A 107 2.89 4.48 3.63
N ILE A 108 4.04 3.95 3.22
CA ILE A 108 4.19 2.97 2.14
C ILE A 108 4.69 1.63 2.67
N ILE A 109 3.99 0.55 2.35
CA ILE A 109 4.32 -0.81 2.80
C ILE A 109 4.55 -1.67 1.57
N PHE A 110 5.75 -2.25 1.49
CA PHE A 110 6.03 -3.23 0.46
C PHE A 110 5.25 -4.53 0.67
N GLY A 111 4.65 -5.03 -0.40
CA GLY A 111 4.06 -6.36 -0.45
C GLY A 111 4.29 -7.00 -1.83
N THR A 112 4.18 -8.33 -1.91
CA THR A 112 4.36 -9.08 -3.16
C THR A 112 3.06 -9.63 -3.74
N ASP A 113 2.04 -9.81 -2.91
CA ASP A 113 0.84 -10.60 -3.25
C ASP A 113 1.23 -11.99 -3.74
N SER A 114 2.10 -12.65 -2.97
CA SER A 114 2.55 -14.01 -3.24
C SER A 114 1.46 -15.01 -2.87
N SER A 115 1.29 -16.06 -3.68
CA SER A 115 0.26 -17.08 -3.47
C SER A 115 0.82 -18.39 -2.95
N PHE A 116 -0.06 -19.38 -2.88
CA PHE A 116 0.24 -20.77 -2.57
C PHE A 116 1.25 -21.43 -3.53
N PHE A 117 1.80 -22.55 -3.09
CA PHE A 117 2.71 -23.41 -3.85
C PHE A 117 2.07 -23.91 -5.18
N PRO A 118 2.79 -23.94 -6.32
CA PRO A 118 4.24 -23.82 -6.48
C PRO A 118 4.74 -22.40 -6.76
N ARG A 119 3.85 -21.41 -6.91
CA ARG A 119 4.25 -20.04 -7.31
C ARG A 119 5.20 -19.41 -6.29
N GLY A 120 4.99 -19.67 -5.00
CA GLY A 120 5.89 -19.24 -3.93
C GLY A 120 6.06 -17.72 -3.85
N TYR A 121 7.17 -17.29 -3.25
CA TYR A 121 7.48 -15.87 -3.08
C TYR A 121 7.84 -15.20 -4.41
N ARG A 122 7.12 -14.14 -4.78
CA ARG A 122 7.31 -13.39 -6.03
C ARG A 122 8.53 -12.46 -5.96
N ILE A 123 9.71 -13.06 -6.05
CA ILE A 123 11.00 -12.34 -5.99
C ILE A 123 11.14 -11.27 -7.07
N ASN A 124 10.52 -11.49 -8.23
CA ASN A 124 10.52 -10.53 -9.34
C ASN A 124 9.83 -9.21 -8.97
N ILE A 125 8.75 -9.25 -8.17
CA ILE A 125 8.07 -8.03 -7.68
C ILE A 125 8.95 -7.30 -6.66
N LEU A 126 9.63 -8.04 -5.77
CA LEU A 126 10.59 -7.42 -4.86
C LEU A 126 11.70 -6.70 -5.64
N GLN A 127 12.33 -7.37 -6.59
CA GLN A 127 13.43 -6.81 -7.37
C GLN A 127 12.98 -5.58 -8.18
N GLU A 128 11.86 -5.69 -8.90
CA GLU A 128 11.32 -4.59 -9.70
C GLU A 128 11.06 -3.34 -8.85
N GLN A 129 10.33 -3.50 -7.74
CA GLN A 129 10.00 -2.38 -6.87
C GLN A 129 11.22 -1.81 -6.14
N TYR A 130 12.13 -2.68 -5.68
CA TYR A 130 13.35 -2.25 -5.00
C TYR A 130 14.23 -1.41 -5.94
N TYR A 131 14.44 -1.87 -7.18
CA TYR A 131 15.19 -1.10 -8.17
C TYR A 131 14.47 0.19 -8.58
N ALA A 132 13.14 0.16 -8.72
CA ALA A 132 12.35 1.34 -9.04
C ALA A 132 12.52 2.46 -7.99
N VAL A 133 12.50 2.08 -6.71
CA VAL A 133 12.73 2.98 -5.56
C VAL A 133 14.17 3.49 -5.54
N LYS A 134 15.15 2.61 -5.73
CA LYS A 134 16.57 2.98 -5.77
C LYS A 134 16.90 3.97 -6.90
N ALA A 135 16.27 3.81 -8.06
CA ALA A 135 16.49 4.65 -9.23
C ALA A 135 15.90 6.07 -9.12
N LEU A 136 15.05 6.36 -8.11
CA LEU A 136 14.46 7.70 -7.95
C LEU A 136 15.50 8.80 -7.74
N CYS A 137 16.62 8.47 -7.07
CA CYS A 137 17.71 9.42 -6.88
C CYS A 137 18.48 9.66 -8.19
N ASP A 138 18.73 8.59 -8.95
CA ASP A 138 19.49 8.65 -10.21
C ASP A 138 18.74 9.43 -11.30
N GLN A 139 17.40 9.42 -11.24
CA GLN A 139 16.54 10.16 -12.16
C GLN A 139 16.34 11.64 -11.77
N GLY A 140 16.98 12.10 -10.69
CA GLY A 140 16.93 13.49 -10.23
C GLY A 140 15.55 13.95 -9.74
N SER A 141 14.58 13.05 -9.59
CA SER A 141 13.21 13.38 -9.23
C SER A 141 12.98 13.43 -7.72
N LEU A 142 13.63 12.52 -6.98
CA LEU A 142 13.58 12.42 -5.52
C LEU A 142 14.67 11.47 -4.99
N CYS A 143 15.57 11.95 -4.14
CA CYS A 143 16.54 11.09 -3.47
C CYS A 143 16.00 10.59 -2.13
N ILE A 144 15.79 9.27 -2.03
CA ILE A 144 15.41 8.58 -0.80
C ILE A 144 16.61 7.85 -0.21
N SER A 145 16.82 8.05 1.09
CA SER A 145 17.93 7.47 1.84
C SER A 145 17.81 5.96 2.00
N LYS A 146 18.92 5.30 2.36
CA LYS A 146 18.90 3.85 2.68
C LYS A 146 17.91 3.52 3.79
N ASP A 147 17.77 4.39 4.78
CA ASP A 147 16.84 4.18 5.90
C ASP A 147 15.39 4.28 5.45
N GLN A 148 15.07 5.20 4.53
CA GLN A 148 13.74 5.29 3.92
C GLN A 148 13.42 4.09 3.03
N VAL A 149 14.40 3.56 2.30
CA VAL A 149 14.22 2.30 1.57
C VAL A 149 13.94 1.15 2.55
N ASN A 150 14.74 1.01 3.60
CA ASN A 150 14.50 0.00 4.64
C ASN A 150 13.13 0.18 5.32
N GLN A 151 12.69 1.43 5.50
CA GLN A 151 11.38 1.74 6.06
C GLN A 151 10.24 1.18 5.17
N ILE A 152 10.29 1.41 3.86
CA ILE A 152 9.28 0.91 2.91
C ILE A 152 9.26 -0.62 2.85
N PHE A 153 10.44 -1.24 2.72
CA PHE A 153 10.57 -2.69 2.45
C PHE A 153 10.55 -3.57 3.71
N HIS A 154 10.62 -2.98 4.90
CA HIS A 154 10.75 -3.73 6.14
C HIS A 154 10.18 -2.99 7.36
N GLY A 155 10.65 -1.78 7.64
CA GLY A 155 10.38 -1.09 8.91
C GLY A 155 8.90 -0.78 9.15
N ASN A 156 8.16 -0.34 8.14
CA ASN A 156 6.77 0.05 8.29
C ASN A 156 5.87 -1.13 8.66
N ILE A 157 6.00 -2.29 8.00
CA ILE A 157 5.13 -3.43 8.33
C ILE A 157 5.40 -3.94 9.75
N LEU A 158 6.66 -3.93 10.21
CA LEU A 158 6.98 -4.29 11.59
C LEU A 158 6.41 -3.30 12.60
N ARG A 159 6.49 -2.00 12.30
CA ARG A 159 5.89 -0.95 13.13
C ARG A 159 4.38 -1.11 13.23
N LEU A 160 3.69 -1.38 12.13
CA LEU A 160 2.23 -1.48 12.08
C LEU A 160 1.67 -2.75 12.71
N THR A 161 2.41 -3.87 12.62
CA THR A 161 1.95 -5.17 13.14
C THR A 161 2.51 -5.50 14.52
N GLY A 162 3.54 -4.78 14.98
CA GLY A 162 4.30 -5.13 16.18
C GLY A 162 5.07 -6.46 16.06
N PHE A 163 5.13 -7.04 14.85
CA PHE A 163 5.83 -8.30 14.62
C PHE A 163 7.32 -8.14 14.89
N LYS A 164 7.90 -9.11 15.61
CA LYS A 164 9.34 -9.17 15.90
C LYS A 164 9.92 -10.38 15.18
N PRO A 165 10.62 -10.19 14.06
CA PRO A 165 11.31 -11.29 13.38
C PRO A 165 12.26 -12.00 14.35
N ARG A 166 12.39 -13.32 14.22
CA ARG A 166 13.45 -14.04 14.95
C ARG A 166 14.80 -13.52 14.44
N THR A 167 15.63 -13.03 15.35
CA THR A 167 17.03 -12.74 15.05
C THR A 167 17.74 -14.05 14.76
N SER A 168 18.30 -14.17 13.56
CA SER A 168 19.18 -15.27 13.16
C SER A 168 20.49 -15.25 13.95
#